data_AF-A0A7J4SKW2-F1
#
_entry.id   AF-A0A7J4SKW2-F1
#
_cell.length_a   1.000
_cell.length_b   1.000
_cell.length_c   1.000
_cell.angle_alpha   90.00
_cell.angle_beta   90.00
_cell.angle_gamma   90.00
#
_symmetry.space_group_name_H-M   'P 1'
#
loop_
_entity.id
_entity.type
_entity.pdbx_description
1 polymer ?
#
loop_
_entity_poly.entity_id
_entity_poly.type
_entity_poly.pdbx_seq_one_letter_code
_entity_poly.pdbx_strand_id
1 'polypeptide(L)'
;MVGILAFRFEPINKKSLLKSLKGITHKLCKQHQIDLQDIGLIVHTGTYRQNFRQEPAFAAHLQQALKIGCEDISSSSKHVFSFDVLDGSCGPHHALETIADLLPTMDCKYALFTAGDYRPNKETEWNHNPISFVAIISKDGPLEILDCSFDYKQQNGFTSTAIMNKKYHSEAFTSDPEITNHRIEDDIFIASSEWLSGEQVSRFFEWAKSKNGIITHRIKNRNGRVSNLRWRVNIE
;
A
#
# COMPACT_ATOMS: atom_id res chain seq x y z
N MET A 1 -13.99 -5.12 -13.23
CA MET A 1 -14.28 -4.05 -12.26
C MET A 1 -13.76 -4.52 -10.91
N VAL A 2 -12.99 -3.69 -10.22
CA VAL A 2 -12.44 -3.99 -8.89
C VAL A 2 -12.51 -2.70 -8.10
N GLY A 3 -12.93 -2.76 -6.85
CA GLY A 3 -13.09 -1.57 -6.02
C GLY A 3 -12.94 -1.85 -4.54
N ILE A 4 -12.65 -0.79 -3.78
CA ILE A 4 -12.57 -0.88 -2.32
C ILE A 4 -13.98 -1.08 -1.76
N LEU A 5 -14.21 -2.22 -1.13
CA LEU A 5 -15.44 -2.53 -0.41
C LEU A 5 -15.51 -1.79 0.92
N ALA A 6 -14.40 -1.84 1.68
CA ALA A 6 -14.29 -1.21 2.98
C ALA A 6 -12.83 -0.94 3.31
N PHE A 7 -12.56 0.11 4.08
CA PHE A 7 -11.20 0.39 4.57
C PHE A 7 -11.20 0.99 5.96
N ARG A 8 -10.06 0.89 6.64
CA ARG A 8 -9.81 1.48 7.95
C ARG A 8 -8.32 1.75 8.11
N PHE A 9 -8.00 2.80 8.85
CA PHE A 9 -6.63 3.11 9.22
C PHE A 9 -6.54 3.59 10.66
N GLU A 10 -5.40 3.35 11.29
CA GLU A 10 -5.09 3.80 12.65
C GLU A 10 -3.59 4.16 12.74
N PRO A 11 -3.18 5.18 13.54
CA PRO A 11 -1.78 5.43 13.83
C PRO A 11 -1.08 4.22 14.45
N ILE A 12 0.18 3.98 14.09
CA ILE A 12 0.98 2.91 14.68
C ILE A 12 1.59 3.41 15.99
N ASN A 13 0.92 3.09 17.09
CA ASN A 13 1.38 3.40 18.45
C ASN A 13 2.49 2.42 18.90
N LYS A 14 2.65 2.16 20.21
CA LYS A 14 3.62 1.20 20.79
C LYS A 14 3.50 -0.27 20.31
N LYS A 15 2.59 -0.55 19.36
CA LYS A 15 2.39 -1.87 18.75
C LYS A 15 3.26 -1.98 17.49
N SER A 16 3.69 -3.19 17.12
CA SER A 16 4.29 -3.41 15.81
C SER A 16 3.26 -3.23 14.69
N LEU A 17 3.72 -2.89 13.49
CA LEU A 17 2.89 -2.81 12.27
C LEU A 17 2.03 -4.05 12.10
N LEU A 18 2.60 -5.26 12.26
CA LEU A 18 1.88 -6.53 12.15
C LEU A 18 0.71 -6.65 13.14
N LYS A 19 0.93 -6.28 14.41
CA LYS A 19 -0.13 -6.34 15.43
C LYS A 19 -1.23 -5.30 15.16
N SER A 20 -0.84 -4.13 14.66
CA SER A 20 -1.77 -3.06 14.29
C SER A 20 -2.65 -3.49 13.11
N LEU A 21 -2.04 -3.89 11.98
CA LEU A 21 -2.76 -4.36 10.79
C LEU A 21 -3.67 -5.55 11.10
N LYS A 22 -3.19 -6.58 11.81
CA LYS A 22 -4.03 -7.70 12.25
C LYS A 22 -5.28 -7.23 12.99
N GLY A 23 -5.11 -6.32 13.95
CA GLY A 23 -6.21 -5.78 14.75
C GLY A 23 -7.23 -5.00 13.90
N ILE A 24 -6.73 -4.17 12.97
CA ILE A 24 -7.58 -3.40 12.05
C ILE A 24 -8.34 -4.33 11.12
N THR A 25 -7.68 -5.33 10.53
CA THR A 25 -8.31 -6.31 9.62
C THR A 25 -9.45 -7.06 10.31
N HIS A 26 -9.25 -7.57 11.54
CA HIS A 26 -10.33 -8.23 12.27
C HIS A 26 -11.51 -7.30 12.55
N LYS A 27 -11.26 -6.05 12.96
CA LYS A 27 -12.34 -5.07 13.20
C LYS A 27 -13.10 -4.79 11.92
N LEU A 28 -12.39 -4.55 10.82
CA LEU A 28 -12.96 -4.23 9.51
C LEU A 28 -13.81 -5.39 8.98
N CYS A 29 -13.27 -6.61 8.98
CA CYS A 29 -14.00 -7.78 8.51
C CYS A 29 -15.24 -8.06 9.38
N LYS A 30 -15.13 -7.96 10.70
CA LYS A 30 -16.27 -8.11 11.62
C LYS A 30 -17.36 -7.07 11.34
N GLN A 31 -16.99 -5.80 11.14
CA GLN A 31 -17.93 -4.71 10.89
C GLN A 31 -18.72 -4.92 9.59
N HIS A 32 -18.09 -5.51 8.57
CA HIS A 32 -18.69 -5.74 7.26
C HIS A 32 -19.14 -7.19 7.02
N GLN A 33 -19.14 -8.04 8.07
CA GLN A 33 -19.53 -9.46 7.99
C GLN A 33 -18.75 -10.25 6.93
N ILE A 34 -17.46 -9.95 6.79
CA ILE A 34 -16.55 -10.60 5.85
C ILE A 34 -15.86 -11.77 6.57
N ASP A 35 -15.94 -12.97 5.97
CA ASP A 35 -15.13 -14.09 6.41
C ASP A 35 -13.69 -13.89 5.94
N LEU A 36 -12.73 -14.05 6.86
CA LEU A 36 -11.31 -13.99 6.53
C LEU A 36 -10.91 -15.08 5.54
N GLN A 37 -11.57 -16.23 5.53
CA GLN A 37 -11.27 -17.33 4.61
C GLN A 37 -11.75 -17.08 3.17
N ASP A 38 -12.55 -16.03 2.94
CA ASP A 38 -12.93 -15.58 1.59
C ASP A 38 -11.84 -14.72 0.92
N ILE A 39 -10.78 -14.35 1.67
CA ILE A 39 -9.63 -13.58 1.17
C ILE A 39 -8.64 -14.55 0.52
N GLY A 40 -8.44 -14.41 -0.79
CA GLY A 40 -7.48 -15.24 -1.55
C GLY A 40 -6.23 -14.50 -2.03
N LEU A 41 -6.18 -13.17 -1.87
CA LEU A 41 -5.06 -12.32 -2.29
C LEU A 41 -4.70 -11.36 -1.16
N ILE A 42 -3.43 -11.28 -0.78
CA ILE A 42 -2.93 -10.36 0.25
C ILE A 42 -1.75 -9.59 -0.34
N VAL A 43 -1.92 -8.27 -0.48
CA VAL A 43 -0.85 -7.40 -1.00
C VAL A 43 -0.54 -6.33 0.05
N HIS A 44 0.73 -6.28 0.44
CA HIS A 44 1.23 -5.26 1.36
C HIS A 44 2.16 -4.27 0.66
N THR A 45 2.11 -3.01 1.05
CA THR A 45 3.10 -2.01 0.63
C THR A 45 3.63 -1.20 1.81
N GLY A 46 4.92 -0.91 1.79
CA GLY A 46 5.62 -0.23 2.88
C GLY A 46 7.12 -0.35 2.68
N THR A 47 7.80 0.79 2.60
CA THR A 47 9.24 0.87 2.31
C THR A 47 10.06 0.59 3.56
N TYR A 48 9.70 1.20 4.68
CA TYR A 48 10.44 1.09 5.93
C TYR A 48 9.88 -0.03 6.80
N ARG A 49 10.75 -0.98 7.15
CA ARG A 49 10.39 -2.18 7.90
C ARG A 49 11.18 -2.27 9.19
N GLN A 50 10.50 -2.68 10.25
CA GLN A 50 11.14 -2.93 11.54
C GLN A 50 12.28 -3.95 11.36
N ASN A 51 13.46 -3.61 11.90
CA ASN A 51 14.70 -4.38 11.81
C ASN A 51 15.13 -4.72 10.37
N PHE A 52 14.78 -3.89 9.38
CA PHE A 52 15.11 -4.10 7.97
C PHE A 52 14.69 -5.47 7.41
N ARG A 53 13.60 -6.05 7.96
CA ARG A 53 13.15 -7.38 7.56
C ARG A 53 12.87 -7.42 6.05
N GLN A 54 13.58 -8.30 5.34
CA GLN A 54 13.38 -8.50 3.90
C GLN A 54 12.45 -9.70 3.64
N GLU A 55 12.88 -10.90 4.05
CA GLU A 55 12.14 -12.14 3.85
C GLU A 55 11.80 -12.84 5.18
N PRO A 56 10.70 -13.62 5.24
CA PRO A 56 9.66 -13.71 4.21
C PRO A 56 8.87 -12.39 4.08
N ALA A 57 8.15 -12.23 2.97
CA ALA A 57 7.25 -11.09 2.74
C ALA A 57 6.40 -10.77 3.98
N PHE A 58 6.23 -9.47 4.26
CA PHE A 58 5.39 -9.00 5.36
C PHE A 58 3.95 -9.49 5.21
N ALA A 59 3.42 -9.49 3.99
CA ALA A 59 2.10 -10.05 3.67
C ALA A 59 1.96 -11.52 4.12
N ALA A 60 3.00 -12.35 3.95
CA ALA A 60 2.99 -13.74 4.40
C ALA A 60 2.94 -13.86 5.94
N HIS A 61 3.67 -12.99 6.65
CA HIS A 61 3.55 -12.90 8.11
C HIS A 61 2.15 -12.44 8.55
N LEU A 62 1.55 -11.50 7.82
CA LEU A 62 0.19 -11.04 8.10
C LEU A 62 -0.83 -12.14 7.84
N GLN A 63 -0.71 -12.89 6.74
CA GLN A 63 -1.50 -14.08 6.44
C GLN A 63 -1.48 -15.07 7.61
N GLN A 64 -0.28 -15.44 8.06
CA GLN A 64 -0.10 -16.36 9.19
C GLN A 64 -0.73 -15.79 10.46
N ALA A 65 -0.52 -14.50 10.74
CA ALA A 65 -1.07 -13.86 11.93
C ALA A 65 -2.61 -13.81 11.93
N LEU A 66 -3.23 -13.72 10.74
CA LEU A 66 -4.67 -13.74 10.52
C LEU A 66 -5.24 -15.16 10.34
N LYS A 67 -4.38 -16.17 10.17
CA LYS A 67 -4.74 -17.58 9.89
C LYS A 67 -5.58 -17.75 8.61
N ILE A 68 -5.27 -16.99 7.56
CA ILE A 68 -5.98 -17.07 6.27
C ILE A 68 -5.37 -18.20 5.44
N GLY A 69 -6.14 -19.26 5.15
CA GLY A 69 -5.67 -20.41 4.38
C GLY A 69 -4.44 -21.11 4.95
N CYS A 70 -4.26 -21.08 6.28
CA CYS A 70 -3.13 -21.73 6.97
C CYS A 70 -3.49 -23.04 7.66
N GLU A 71 -4.78 -23.35 7.77
CA GLU A 71 -5.31 -24.55 8.45
C GLU A 71 -5.98 -25.46 7.40
N ASP A 72 -6.08 -26.76 7.70
CA ASP A 72 -6.73 -27.76 6.84
C ASP A 72 -6.21 -27.83 5.40
N ILE A 73 -4.88 -27.82 5.25
CA ILE A 73 -4.21 -27.90 3.94
C ILE A 73 -4.38 -29.30 3.34
N SER A 74 -4.99 -29.33 2.17
CA SER A 74 -5.26 -30.51 1.35
C SER A 74 -5.03 -30.17 -0.13
N SER A 75 -5.11 -31.17 -1.01
CA SER A 75 -4.97 -30.97 -2.46
C SER A 75 -6.08 -30.11 -3.09
N SER A 76 -7.19 -29.88 -2.38
CA SER A 76 -8.31 -29.04 -2.81
C SER A 76 -8.40 -27.71 -2.06
N SER A 77 -7.45 -27.41 -1.17
CA SER A 77 -7.48 -26.16 -0.39
C SER A 77 -7.26 -24.96 -1.30
N LYS A 78 -8.05 -23.90 -1.07
CA LYS A 78 -7.90 -22.65 -1.82
C LYS A 78 -6.55 -22.01 -1.51
N HIS A 79 -5.80 -21.67 -2.55
CA HIS A 79 -4.53 -20.97 -2.39
C HIS A 79 -4.76 -19.52 -1.98
N VAL A 80 -3.91 -19.02 -1.09
CA VAL A 80 -3.83 -17.61 -0.72
C VAL A 80 -2.52 -17.08 -1.28
N PHE A 81 -2.61 -16.12 -2.20
CA PHE A 81 -1.42 -15.51 -2.78
C PHE A 81 -1.06 -14.25 -2.00
N SER A 82 0.11 -14.26 -1.36
CA SER A 82 0.55 -13.19 -0.45
C SER A 82 1.92 -12.67 -0.84
N PHE A 83 2.03 -11.37 -1.11
CA PHE A 83 3.30 -10.73 -1.47
C PHE A 83 3.33 -9.23 -1.12
N ASP A 84 4.54 -8.67 -1.15
CA ASP A 84 4.75 -7.24 -0.91
C ASP A 84 5.07 -6.52 -2.23
N VAL A 85 4.64 -5.26 -2.34
CA VAL A 85 5.01 -4.33 -3.41
C VAL A 85 5.78 -3.16 -2.81
N LEU A 86 6.99 -2.94 -3.33
CA LEU A 86 7.95 -1.94 -2.84
C LEU A 86 8.30 -0.97 -3.97
N ASP A 87 7.81 0.26 -3.89
CA ASP A 87 8.19 1.36 -4.81
C ASP A 87 8.10 2.73 -4.13
N GLY A 88 8.79 2.88 -2.99
CA GLY A 88 8.80 4.14 -2.25
C GLY A 88 7.39 4.65 -1.92
N SER A 89 7.13 5.93 -2.21
CA SER A 89 5.82 6.55 -2.05
C SER A 89 4.78 6.10 -3.08
N CYS A 90 5.21 5.58 -4.24
CA CYS A 90 4.32 5.11 -5.33
C CYS A 90 3.89 3.64 -5.15
N GLY A 91 4.46 2.92 -4.17
CA GLY A 91 4.11 1.54 -3.82
C GLY A 91 2.60 1.26 -3.72
N PRO A 92 1.79 2.14 -3.10
CA PRO A 92 0.34 1.97 -3.08
C PRO A 92 -0.34 1.91 -4.45
N HIS A 93 0.09 2.70 -5.43
CA HIS A 93 -0.52 2.66 -6.77
C HIS A 93 -0.20 1.36 -7.49
N HIS A 94 1.06 0.93 -7.46
CA HIS A 94 1.46 -0.38 -8.00
C HIS A 94 0.74 -1.55 -7.31
N ALA A 95 0.60 -1.50 -5.99
CA ALA A 95 -0.11 -2.54 -5.24
C ALA A 95 -1.59 -2.62 -5.65
N LEU A 96 -2.27 -1.48 -5.79
CA LEU A 96 -3.68 -1.42 -6.15
C LEU A 96 -3.92 -1.80 -7.61
N GLU A 97 -3.05 -1.38 -8.53
CA GLU A 97 -3.07 -1.84 -9.93
C GLU A 97 -2.89 -3.36 -10.00
N THR A 98 -1.90 -3.91 -9.28
CA THR A 98 -1.66 -5.36 -9.25
C THR A 98 -2.88 -6.11 -8.73
N ILE A 99 -3.57 -5.60 -7.71
CA ILE A 99 -4.83 -6.22 -7.23
C ILE A 99 -5.92 -6.12 -8.29
N ALA A 100 -6.06 -4.98 -8.96
CA ALA A 100 -7.04 -4.76 -10.01
C ALA A 100 -6.86 -5.74 -11.19
N ASP A 101 -5.62 -6.09 -11.51
CA ASP A 101 -5.28 -7.07 -12.55
C ASP A 101 -5.47 -8.52 -12.10
N LEU A 102 -5.05 -8.87 -10.88
CA LEU A 102 -5.07 -10.25 -10.40
C LEU A 102 -6.46 -10.70 -9.92
N LEU A 103 -7.12 -9.93 -9.05
CA LEU A 103 -8.35 -10.35 -8.36
C LEU A 103 -9.46 -10.83 -9.31
N PRO A 104 -9.72 -10.20 -10.49
CA PRO A 104 -10.74 -10.67 -11.42
C PRO A 104 -10.53 -12.12 -11.87
N THR A 105 -9.27 -12.55 -12.01
CA THR A 105 -8.87 -13.87 -12.52
C THR A 105 -8.79 -14.95 -11.43
N MET A 106 -8.83 -14.56 -10.16
CA MET A 106 -8.72 -15.49 -9.04
C MET A 106 -10.09 -16.03 -8.61
N ASP A 107 -10.11 -17.29 -8.16
CA ASP A 107 -11.28 -17.91 -7.51
C ASP A 107 -11.36 -17.55 -6.01
N CYS A 108 -11.42 -16.26 -5.75
CA CYS A 108 -11.63 -15.71 -4.41
C CYS A 108 -12.56 -14.49 -4.46
N LYS A 109 -13.18 -14.17 -3.33
CA LYS A 109 -14.11 -13.03 -3.25
C LYS A 109 -13.36 -11.72 -3.01
N TYR A 110 -12.33 -11.77 -2.18
CA TYR A 110 -11.68 -10.57 -1.67
C TYR A 110 -10.16 -10.60 -1.81
N ALA A 111 -9.60 -9.42 -2.02
CA ALA A 111 -8.21 -9.12 -1.73
C ALA A 111 -8.09 -8.27 -0.47
N LEU A 112 -7.04 -8.51 0.31
CA LEU A 112 -6.63 -7.70 1.45
C LEU A 112 -5.46 -6.82 1.02
N PHE A 113 -5.74 -5.53 0.85
CA PHE A 113 -4.71 -4.53 0.64
C PHE A 113 -4.29 -3.93 1.98
N THR A 114 -2.99 -3.87 2.25
CA THR A 114 -2.47 -3.19 3.43
C THR A 114 -1.34 -2.25 3.08
N ALA A 115 -1.26 -1.12 3.78
CA ALA A 115 -0.15 -0.18 3.65
C ALA A 115 0.33 0.26 5.03
N GLY A 116 1.64 0.44 5.19
CA GLY A 116 2.19 1.01 6.39
C GLY A 116 3.69 0.82 6.50
N ASP A 117 4.31 1.73 7.22
CA ASP A 117 5.75 1.80 7.41
C ASP A 117 6.06 1.87 8.90
N TYR A 118 7.20 1.32 9.31
CA TYR A 118 7.64 1.38 10.70
C TYR A 118 9.11 1.74 10.80
N ARG A 119 9.45 2.53 11.83
CA ARG A 119 10.83 2.93 12.11
C ARG A 119 11.73 1.69 12.16
N PRO A 120 12.74 1.56 11.28
CA PRO A 120 13.55 0.36 11.20
C PRO A 120 14.25 0.01 12.51
N ASN A 121 14.90 0.99 13.14
CA ASN A 121 15.49 0.85 14.47
C ASN A 121 15.56 2.22 15.19
N LYS A 122 15.94 2.20 16.47
CA LYS A 122 16.08 3.40 17.31
C LYS A 122 17.19 4.37 16.88
N GLU A 123 18.09 3.95 16.00
CA GLU A 123 19.18 4.77 15.47
C GLU A 123 18.79 5.46 14.15
N THR A 124 17.70 5.03 13.51
CA THR A 124 17.20 5.64 12.27
C THR A 124 16.51 6.95 12.61
N GLU A 125 16.96 8.08 12.07
CA GLU A 125 16.23 9.35 12.15
C GLU A 125 14.80 9.16 11.62
N TRP A 126 13.81 9.63 12.36
CA TRP A 126 12.42 9.29 12.08
C TRP A 126 11.49 10.46 12.38
N ASN A 127 11.11 11.17 11.33
CA ASN A 127 10.20 12.32 11.39
C ASN A 127 8.82 11.99 10.80
N HIS A 128 8.48 10.70 10.73
CA HIS A 128 7.20 10.24 10.16
C HIS A 128 6.23 9.80 11.26
N ASN A 129 4.94 10.03 11.02
CA ASN A 129 3.86 9.50 11.85
C ASN A 129 3.32 8.24 11.18
N PRO A 130 3.78 7.03 11.57
CA PRO A 130 3.42 5.82 10.87
C PRO A 130 1.92 5.55 11.01
N ILE A 131 1.27 5.18 9.91
CA ILE A 131 -0.14 4.83 9.83
C ILE A 131 -0.25 3.40 9.28
N SER A 132 -1.07 2.58 9.96
CA SER A 132 -1.51 1.29 9.43
C SER A 132 -2.80 1.51 8.65
N PHE A 133 -2.82 1.10 7.39
CA PHE A 133 -4.00 1.13 6.54
C PHE A 133 -4.36 -0.29 6.10
N VAL A 134 -5.66 -0.60 6.11
CA VAL A 134 -6.23 -1.85 5.62
C VAL A 134 -7.43 -1.55 4.74
N ALA A 135 -7.51 -2.18 3.59
CA ALA A 135 -8.71 -2.21 2.75
C ALA A 135 -9.06 -3.64 2.33
N ILE A 136 -10.35 -3.92 2.28
CA ILE A 136 -10.91 -5.08 1.60
C ILE A 136 -11.36 -4.64 0.21
N ILE A 137 -10.92 -5.38 -0.80
CA ILE A 137 -11.17 -5.08 -2.21
C ILE A 137 -11.98 -6.23 -2.79
N SER A 138 -13.06 -5.91 -3.52
CA SER A 138 -13.93 -6.87 -4.20
C SER A 138 -14.11 -6.51 -5.68
N LYS A 139 -14.80 -7.37 -6.44
CA LYS A 139 -15.08 -7.14 -7.87
C LYS A 139 -16.17 -6.08 -8.12
N ASP A 140 -16.76 -5.56 -7.05
CA ASP A 140 -17.96 -4.71 -7.05
C ASP A 140 -17.93 -3.61 -5.96
N GLY A 141 -16.76 -3.30 -5.41
CA GLY A 141 -16.62 -2.28 -4.36
C GLY A 141 -16.96 -0.85 -4.86
N PRO A 142 -17.54 0.01 -4.00
CA PRO A 142 -18.05 1.35 -4.37
C PRO A 142 -16.97 2.36 -4.80
N LEU A 143 -15.71 2.17 -4.40
CA LEU A 143 -14.58 2.96 -4.91
C LEU A 143 -13.84 2.13 -5.95
N GLU A 144 -14.32 2.18 -7.18
CA GLU A 144 -13.84 1.41 -8.32
C GLU A 144 -12.52 1.99 -8.85
N ILE A 145 -11.53 1.11 -9.09
CA ILE A 145 -10.30 1.45 -9.80
C ILE A 145 -10.59 1.47 -11.31
N LEU A 146 -10.30 2.59 -11.97
CA LEU A 146 -10.52 2.77 -13.41
C LEU A 146 -9.27 2.49 -14.23
N ASP A 147 -8.20 3.21 -13.94
CA ASP A 147 -6.93 3.11 -14.65
C ASP A 147 -5.78 3.61 -13.76
N CYS A 148 -4.58 3.08 -14.03
CA CYS A 148 -3.34 3.53 -13.43
C CYS A 148 -2.36 3.96 -14.53
N SER A 149 -1.58 5.00 -14.27
CA SER A 149 -0.54 5.46 -15.19
C SER A 149 0.70 5.89 -14.43
N PHE A 150 1.87 5.60 -15.00
CA PHE A 150 3.17 5.92 -14.45
C PHE A 150 4.00 6.67 -15.49
N ASP A 151 4.39 7.89 -15.16
CA ASP A 151 5.31 8.68 -15.96
C ASP A 151 6.73 8.60 -15.39
N TYR A 152 7.60 7.92 -16.14
CA TYR A 152 9.01 7.73 -15.84
C TYR A 152 9.93 8.70 -16.60
N LYS A 153 9.39 9.64 -17.39
CA LYS A 153 10.19 10.54 -18.24
C LYS A 153 10.99 11.56 -17.43
N GLN A 154 10.44 12.02 -16.30
CA GLN A 154 11.11 12.94 -15.38
C GLN A 154 11.72 12.18 -14.20
N GLN A 155 12.56 11.18 -14.48
CA GLN A 155 13.30 10.51 -13.43
C GLN A 155 14.65 11.21 -13.24
N ASN A 156 14.87 11.78 -12.06
CA ASN A 156 16.17 12.30 -11.66
C ASN A 156 17.21 11.15 -11.68
N GLY A 157 18.48 11.45 -11.95
CA GLY A 157 19.54 10.45 -11.84
C GLY A 157 19.75 10.07 -10.37
N PHE A 158 19.63 8.78 -10.01
CA PHE A 158 19.93 8.30 -8.65
C PHE A 158 21.21 7.48 -8.63
N THR A 159 22.07 7.78 -7.66
CA THR A 159 23.20 6.92 -7.31
C THR A 159 22.86 6.05 -6.11
N SER A 160 23.25 4.77 -6.17
CA SER A 160 23.32 3.89 -5.01
C SER A 160 24.77 3.79 -4.52
N THR A 161 25.02 4.08 -3.25
CA THR A 161 26.33 3.85 -2.63
C THR A 161 26.38 2.43 -2.09
N ALA A 162 27.35 1.64 -2.53
CA ALA A 162 27.59 0.31 -1.99
C ALA A 162 29.00 0.26 -1.37
N ILE A 163 29.08 -0.28 -0.15
CA ILE A 163 30.37 -0.65 0.44
C ILE A 163 30.66 -2.09 0.02
N MET A 164 31.52 -2.26 -0.97
CA MET A 164 32.06 -3.56 -1.36
C MET A 164 33.50 -3.65 -0.87
N ASN A 165 33.84 -4.70 -0.12
CA ASN A 165 35.22 -4.97 0.33
C ASN A 165 35.89 -3.78 1.06
N LYS A 166 35.15 -3.08 1.93
CA LYS A 166 35.61 -1.89 2.67
C LYS A 166 36.02 -0.69 1.78
N LYS A 167 35.73 -0.72 0.48
CA LYS A 167 35.91 0.42 -0.42
C LYS A 167 34.57 1.09 -0.67
N TYR A 168 34.58 2.42 -0.59
CA TYR A 168 33.45 3.26 -0.98
C TYR A 168 33.39 3.31 -2.50
N HIS A 169 32.32 2.78 -3.06
CA HIS A 169 31.94 3.04 -4.45
C HIS A 169 30.80 4.05 -4.42
N SER A 170 31.11 5.29 -4.81
CA SER A 170 30.13 6.37 -4.96
C SER A 170 30.29 7.01 -6.33
N GLU A 171 29.21 7.07 -7.11
CA GLU A 171 29.11 8.00 -8.23
C GLU A 171 28.33 9.25 -7.79
N ALA A 172 28.76 10.42 -8.22
CA ALA A 172 28.26 11.69 -7.68
C ALA A 172 26.83 12.02 -8.16
N PHE A 173 26.07 12.69 -7.30
CA PHE A 173 24.74 13.22 -7.56
C PHE A 173 24.79 14.40 -8.53
N THR A 174 23.73 14.59 -9.33
CA THR A 174 23.55 15.79 -10.16
C THR A 174 22.26 16.55 -9.89
N SER A 175 21.36 16.07 -9.01
CA SER A 175 20.08 16.73 -8.72
C SER A 175 19.58 16.51 -7.28
N ASP A 176 19.05 17.57 -6.67
CA ASP A 176 18.39 17.54 -5.37
C ASP A 176 17.03 16.81 -5.43
N PRO A 177 16.57 16.18 -4.32
CA PRO A 177 15.26 15.54 -4.27
C PRO A 177 14.12 16.55 -4.40
N GLU A 178 13.11 16.22 -5.19
CA GLU A 178 11.94 17.09 -5.36
C GLU A 178 10.94 16.91 -4.20
N ILE A 179 10.83 17.93 -3.35
CA ILE A 179 9.83 17.96 -2.28
C ILE A 179 8.56 18.60 -2.83
N THR A 180 7.46 17.84 -2.87
CA THR A 180 6.15 18.35 -3.28
C THR A 180 5.19 18.32 -2.12
N ASN A 181 4.59 19.47 -1.83
CA ASN A 181 3.56 19.58 -0.80
C ASN A 181 2.22 19.01 -1.29
N HIS A 182 1.43 18.52 -0.35
CA HIS A 182 0.06 18.12 -0.60
C HIS A 182 -0.79 19.31 -1.07
N ARG A 183 -1.66 19.06 -2.05
CA ARG A 183 -2.73 19.98 -2.45
C ARG A 183 -3.87 19.22 -3.14
N ILE A 184 -4.99 19.89 -3.31
CA ILE A 184 -6.14 19.39 -4.05
C ILE A 184 -6.41 20.35 -5.21
N GLU A 185 -6.57 19.80 -6.41
CA GLU A 185 -6.93 20.52 -7.64
C GLU A 185 -8.21 19.87 -8.18
N ASP A 186 -9.36 20.49 -7.93
CA ASP A 186 -10.69 19.95 -8.27
C ASP A 186 -10.90 18.50 -7.78
N ASP A 187 -10.91 17.54 -8.69
CA ASP A 187 -11.09 16.10 -8.46
C ASP A 187 -9.74 15.34 -8.38
N ILE A 188 -8.63 16.07 -8.27
CA ILE A 188 -7.28 15.50 -8.17
C ILE A 188 -6.72 15.74 -6.77
N PHE A 189 -6.50 14.66 -6.04
CA PHE A 189 -5.75 14.66 -4.79
C PHE A 189 -4.26 14.46 -5.10
N ILE A 190 -3.47 15.51 -4.91
CA ILE A 190 -2.02 15.49 -5.13
C ILE A 190 -1.36 15.27 -3.78
N ALA A 191 -0.78 14.10 -3.60
CA ALA A 191 -0.18 13.70 -2.34
C ALA A 191 1.22 14.30 -2.16
N SER A 192 1.64 14.45 -0.90
CA SER A 192 3.01 14.91 -0.61
C SER A 192 4.03 13.85 -0.99
N SER A 193 5.20 14.26 -1.51
CA SER A 193 6.31 13.34 -1.79
C SER A 193 7.00 12.82 -0.52
N GLU A 194 6.64 13.36 0.65
CA GLU A 194 7.20 12.98 1.95
C GLU A 194 6.37 11.95 2.71
N TRP A 195 5.12 11.72 2.29
CA TRP A 195 4.25 10.76 2.95
C TRP A 195 4.66 9.33 2.62
N LEU A 196 4.71 8.51 3.67
CA LEU A 196 4.94 7.07 3.55
C LEU A 196 3.65 6.34 3.15
N SER A 197 3.77 5.07 2.75
CA SER A 197 2.70 4.33 2.08
C SER A 197 1.38 4.37 2.85
N GLY A 198 1.39 4.17 4.17
CA GLY A 198 0.19 4.21 4.99
C GLY A 198 -0.49 5.59 5.02
N GLU A 199 0.30 6.66 5.05
CA GLU A 199 -0.19 8.04 5.06
C GLU A 199 -0.73 8.48 3.69
N GLN A 200 -0.06 8.07 2.60
CA GLN A 200 -0.51 8.28 1.22
C GLN A 200 -1.95 7.80 1.04
N VAL A 201 -2.22 6.54 1.37
CA VAL A 201 -3.55 5.96 1.18
C VAL A 201 -4.55 6.44 2.21
N SER A 202 -4.19 6.59 3.48
CA SER A 202 -5.15 7.00 4.50
C SER A 202 -5.74 8.38 4.21
N ARG A 203 -4.89 9.33 3.80
CA ARG A 203 -5.34 10.71 3.53
C ARG A 203 -6.16 10.78 2.25
N PHE A 204 -5.73 10.08 1.19
CA PHE A 204 -6.49 10.00 -0.05
C PHE A 204 -7.88 9.39 0.18
N PHE A 205 -7.96 8.23 0.83
CA PHE A 205 -9.23 7.56 1.04
C PHE A 205 -10.15 8.30 2.01
N GLU A 206 -9.60 9.00 3.02
CA GLU A 206 -10.41 9.88 3.88
C GLU A 206 -11.06 11.01 3.07
N TRP A 207 -10.30 11.64 2.17
CA TRP A 207 -10.83 12.66 1.26
C TRP A 207 -11.88 12.09 0.31
N ALA A 208 -11.62 10.91 -0.28
CA ALA A 208 -12.49 10.25 -1.24
C ALA A 208 -13.88 9.90 -0.70
N LYS A 209 -14.05 9.68 0.62
CA LYS A 209 -15.36 9.39 1.25
C LYS A 209 -16.42 10.45 0.98
N SER A 210 -15.99 11.70 0.77
CA SER A 210 -16.88 12.86 0.58
C SER A 210 -17.14 13.18 -0.90
N LYS A 211 -16.65 12.33 -1.81
CA LYS A 211 -16.67 12.58 -3.25
C LYS A 211 -17.70 11.70 -3.94
N ASN A 212 -18.09 12.12 -5.13
CA ASN A 212 -18.92 11.37 -6.05
C ASN A 212 -18.39 11.61 -7.48
N GLY A 213 -18.46 10.59 -8.34
CA GLY A 213 -17.94 10.68 -9.70
C GLY A 213 -16.47 10.26 -9.81
N ILE A 214 -15.73 10.87 -10.74
CA ILE A 214 -14.37 10.44 -11.07
C ILE A 214 -13.35 11.30 -10.33
N ILE A 215 -12.47 10.68 -9.56
CA ILE A 215 -11.38 11.34 -8.85
C ILE A 215 -10.03 10.72 -9.20
N THR A 216 -8.94 11.45 -8.95
CA THR A 216 -7.57 10.98 -9.20
C THR A 216 -6.72 11.10 -7.94
N HIS A 217 -6.03 10.03 -7.58
CA HIS A 217 -4.91 10.08 -6.65
C HIS A 217 -3.63 10.26 -7.45
N ARG A 218 -2.94 11.39 -7.27
CA ARG A 218 -1.63 11.66 -7.90
C ARG A 218 -0.53 11.63 -6.84
N ILE A 219 0.52 10.86 -7.08
CA ILE A 219 1.74 10.88 -6.29
C ILE A 219 2.86 11.35 -7.22
N LYS A 220 3.46 12.49 -6.89
CA LYS A 220 4.74 12.90 -7.45
C LYS A 220 5.79 12.56 -6.42
N ASN A 221 6.64 11.57 -6.69
CA ASN A 221 7.61 11.14 -5.71
C ASN A 221 8.85 12.06 -5.73
N ARG A 222 9.81 11.81 -4.83
CA ARG A 222 11.03 12.61 -4.71
C ARG A 222 11.98 12.49 -5.90
N ASN A 223 11.76 11.50 -6.76
CA ASN A 223 12.55 11.28 -7.97
C ASN A 223 11.96 11.90 -9.24
N GLY A 224 10.86 12.63 -9.11
CA GLY A 224 10.19 13.30 -10.21
C GLY A 224 9.19 12.40 -10.95
N ARG A 225 9.19 11.08 -10.72
CA ARG A 225 8.17 10.18 -11.29
C ARG A 225 6.80 10.56 -10.76
N VAL A 226 5.82 10.47 -11.65
CA VAL A 226 4.43 10.75 -11.34
C VAL A 226 3.64 9.47 -11.55
N SER A 227 2.87 9.07 -10.55
CA SER A 227 1.85 8.03 -10.68
C SER A 227 0.46 8.63 -10.49
N ASN A 228 -0.47 8.27 -11.37
CA ASN A 228 -1.88 8.60 -11.23
C ASN A 228 -2.70 7.33 -11.16
N LEU A 229 -3.58 7.25 -10.17
CA LEU A 229 -4.57 6.20 -10.05
C LEU A 229 -5.96 6.85 -10.06
N ARG A 230 -6.76 6.51 -11.06
CA ARG A 230 -8.10 7.05 -11.28
C ARG A 230 -9.16 6.14 -10.68
N TRP A 231 -10.16 6.77 -10.09
CA TRP A 231 -11.22 6.09 -9.37
C TRP A 231 -12.58 6.59 -9.80
N ARG A 232 -13.58 5.71 -9.77
CA ARG A 232 -14.99 6.08 -9.74
C ARG A 232 -15.52 5.86 -8.33
N VAL A 233 -16.10 6.89 -7.75
CA VAL A 233 -16.69 6.86 -6.42
C VAL A 233 -18.21 6.84 -6.58
N ASN A 234 -18.80 5.73 -6.17
CA ASN A 234 -20.25 5.51 -6.13
C ASN A 234 -20.67 5.25 -4.68
N ILE A 235 -20.53 6.26 -3.83
CA ILE A 235 -21.00 6.18 -2.44
C ILE A 235 -22.41 6.80 -2.44
N GLU A 236 -23.43 5.97 -2.25
CA GLU A 236 -24.82 6.40 -2.00
C GLU A 236 -24.97 7.01 -0.60
#